data_AF-A0A9P5DWM5-F1
#
_entry.id   AF-A0A9P5DWM5-F1
#
_cell.length_a   1.000
_cell.length_b   1.000
_cell.length_c   1.000
_cell.angle_alpha   90.00
_cell.angle_beta   90.00
_cell.angle_gamma   90.00
#
_symmetry.space_group_name_H-M   'P 1'
#
loop_
_entity.id
_entity.type
_entity.pdbx_description
1 polymer ?
#
loop_
_entity_poly.entity_id
_entity_poly.type
_entity_poly.pdbx_seq_one_letter_code
_entity_poly.pdbx_strand_id
1 'polypeptide(L)'
;MLDLYFQPHEAILPANLPFGPLCSSMDGEADQGVDNTVHSLQLLLWEQAKVALRENTEVECFRIVYAEFIFSITERPHSRQDIDPVMQDSESKHHTLDSPAYLEAGIPIIGQLLSNERPSFHLEQAARKMLALKCRFEMEELRSRSRSEAGLAPQQQQTLGFLYWLLVMFDTVVSPLKSRPVVIADEYCRPDSLQNTDCQWRLDMFLKDDSEMPRSLRWPCSPEIAARAIIKAAPIKVLLYRQLFYIQNALRKQSSTHDILSATKGAVAVCRYWDMTYASFFQGLLQGYDGVSAQLRSWFVCIFTAWNLGTLVLADLVELVYEKTSPGDKIVYAQNKPMDMRRSSAINLAELAGAVIPQKNDQGQLPKYHAASLPLSYVIIE
;
A
#
# COMPACT_ATOMS: atom_id res chain seq x y z
N MET A 1 24.01 -30.38 0.81
CA MET A 1 23.80 -29.37 1.88
C MET A 1 22.64 -28.41 1.52
N LEU A 2 21.65 -28.88 0.75
CA LEU A 2 20.41 -28.18 0.39
C LEU A 2 19.15 -29.02 0.73
N ASP A 3 19.31 -30.30 1.09
CA ASP A 3 18.22 -31.20 1.50
C ASP A 3 17.80 -31.07 2.98
N LEU A 4 18.41 -30.16 3.75
CA LEU A 4 18.08 -29.94 5.17
C LEU A 4 17.06 -28.82 5.41
N TYR A 5 16.60 -28.11 4.37
CA TYR A 5 15.66 -26.99 4.51
C TYR A 5 14.20 -27.33 4.19
N PHE A 6 13.89 -28.60 3.87
CA PHE A 6 12.55 -29.05 3.46
C PHE A 6 12.08 -30.31 4.20
N GLN A 7 12.40 -30.46 5.49
CA GLN A 7 11.64 -31.39 6.33
C GLN A 7 10.51 -30.67 7.08
N PRO A 8 9.30 -31.26 7.15
CA PRO A 8 8.23 -30.76 7.98
C PRO A 8 8.60 -31.07 9.44
N HIS A 9 9.02 -30.07 10.21
CA HIS A 9 9.01 -30.20 11.66
C HIS A 9 7.54 -30.20 12.10
N GLU A 10 7.03 -31.36 12.49
CA GLU A 10 5.79 -31.49 13.24
C GLU A 10 5.92 -30.65 14.53
N ALA A 11 5.25 -29.50 14.55
CA ALA A 11 5.03 -28.77 15.78
C ALA A 11 3.96 -29.53 16.57
N ILE A 12 4.39 -30.11 17.69
CA ILE A 12 3.53 -30.73 18.69
C ILE A 12 2.63 -29.63 19.27
N LEU A 13 1.36 -29.62 18.87
CA LEU A 13 0.30 -28.85 19.53
C LEU A 13 0.09 -29.43 20.94
N PRO A 14 0.14 -28.65 22.02
CA PRO A 14 -0.39 -29.11 23.29
C PRO A 14 -1.92 -29.23 23.17
N ALA A 15 -2.38 -30.47 23.08
CA ALA A 15 -3.76 -30.82 23.36
C ALA A 15 -4.07 -30.44 24.81
N ASN A 16 -5.00 -29.50 25.02
CA ASN A 16 -5.93 -29.38 26.15
C ASN A 16 -6.49 -27.95 26.22
N LEU A 17 -7.59 -27.70 25.52
CA LEU A 17 -8.52 -26.61 25.86
C LEU A 17 -9.71 -27.25 26.60
N PRO A 18 -10.08 -26.81 27.81
CA PRO A 18 -11.24 -27.33 28.50
C PRO A 18 -12.51 -26.68 27.92
N PHE A 19 -13.21 -27.40 27.05
CA PHE A 19 -14.59 -27.07 26.71
C PHE A 19 -15.51 -27.61 27.81
N GLY A 20 -16.05 -26.73 28.65
CA GLY A 20 -17.22 -27.00 29.49
C GLY A 20 -18.50 -26.56 28.77
N PRO A 21 -19.61 -27.31 28.81
CA PRO A 21 -20.84 -26.91 28.16
C PRO A 21 -21.71 -26.11 29.14
N LEU A 22 -22.09 -24.88 28.79
CA LEU A 22 -23.25 -24.23 29.39
C LEU A 22 -24.05 -23.51 28.32
N CYS A 23 -25.19 -24.11 27.98
CA CYS A 23 -26.26 -23.51 27.23
C CYS A 23 -27.22 -22.84 28.23
N SER A 24 -27.48 -21.54 28.08
CA SER A 24 -28.72 -20.93 28.54
C SER A 24 -28.96 -19.60 27.81
N SER A 25 -30.14 -19.52 27.22
CA SER A 25 -30.73 -18.48 26.37
C SER A 25 -30.82 -17.07 27.00
N MET A 26 -30.32 -16.04 26.31
CA MET A 26 -30.81 -14.65 26.31
C MET A 26 -30.34 -13.94 25.02
N ASP A 27 -31.22 -13.82 24.02
CA ASP A 27 -30.91 -13.41 22.63
C ASP A 27 -30.66 -11.90 22.42
N GLY A 28 -30.05 -11.21 23.39
CA GLY A 28 -29.68 -9.80 23.29
C GLY A 28 -28.30 -9.43 23.86
N GLU A 29 -27.76 -10.23 24.79
CA GLU A 29 -26.41 -10.03 25.35
C GLU A 29 -25.37 -11.01 24.75
N ALA A 30 -25.83 -12.07 24.09
CA ALA A 30 -24.96 -13.08 23.49
C ALA A 30 -24.08 -12.51 22.36
N ASP A 31 -24.59 -11.54 21.59
CA ASP A 31 -23.89 -10.98 20.42
C ASP A 31 -22.66 -10.14 20.84
N GLN A 32 -22.80 -9.30 21.88
CA GLN A 32 -21.69 -8.54 22.46
C GLN A 32 -20.66 -9.45 23.17
N GLY A 33 -21.12 -10.53 23.79
CA GLY A 33 -20.24 -11.53 24.40
C GLY A 33 -19.38 -12.25 23.36
N VAL A 34 -19.98 -12.65 22.22
CA VAL A 34 -19.27 -13.32 21.13
C VAL A 34 -18.27 -12.38 20.47
N ASP A 35 -18.65 -11.15 20.15
CA ASP A 35 -17.75 -10.16 19.55
C ASP A 35 -16.50 -9.88 20.41
N ASN A 36 -16.69 -9.75 21.74
CA ASN A 36 -15.58 -9.56 22.67
C ASN A 36 -14.64 -10.77 22.73
N THR A 37 -15.17 -12.00 22.62
CA THR A 37 -14.33 -13.22 22.58
C THR A 37 -13.55 -13.35 21.27
N VAL A 38 -14.18 -13.04 20.12
CA VAL A 38 -13.52 -13.05 18.81
C VAL A 38 -12.41 -12.00 18.76
N HIS A 39 -12.67 -10.79 19.25
CA HIS A 39 -11.67 -9.73 19.34
C HIS A 39 -10.48 -10.13 20.23
N SER A 40 -10.76 -10.70 21.41
CA SER A 40 -9.71 -11.17 22.33
C SER A 40 -8.85 -12.25 21.70
N LEU A 41 -9.46 -13.18 20.94
CA LEU A 41 -8.75 -14.22 20.21
C LEU A 41 -7.87 -13.62 19.09
N GLN A 42 -8.40 -12.67 18.32
CA GLN A 42 -7.63 -11.97 17.27
C GLN A 42 -6.41 -11.27 17.85
N LEU A 43 -6.57 -10.55 18.97
CA LEU A 43 -5.48 -9.85 19.64
C LEU A 43 -4.42 -10.83 20.15
N LEU A 44 -4.84 -11.95 20.74
CA LEU A 44 -3.93 -12.99 21.21
C LEU A 44 -3.14 -13.62 20.06
N LEU A 45 -3.80 -13.96 18.96
CA LEU A 45 -3.13 -14.50 17.76
C LEU A 45 -2.16 -13.49 17.15
N TRP A 46 -2.53 -12.20 17.12
CA TRP A 46 -1.67 -11.13 16.63
C TRP A 46 -0.41 -10.97 17.48
N GLU A 47 -0.53 -10.95 18.82
CA GLU A 47 0.64 -10.88 19.70
C GLU A 47 1.51 -12.14 19.61
N GLN A 48 0.91 -13.33 19.48
CA GLN A 48 1.66 -14.57 19.27
C GLN A 48 2.46 -14.53 17.96
N ALA A 49 1.84 -14.12 16.86
CA ALA A 49 2.53 -13.97 15.58
C ALA A 49 3.69 -12.98 15.66
N LYS A 50 3.48 -11.85 16.35
CA LYS A 50 4.51 -10.83 16.59
C LYS A 50 5.70 -11.36 17.39
N VAL A 51 5.46 -12.15 18.43
CA VAL A 51 6.53 -12.78 19.23
C VAL A 51 7.29 -13.79 18.37
N ALA A 52 6.58 -14.68 17.66
CA ALA A 52 7.20 -15.68 16.80
C ALA A 52 8.08 -15.05 15.70
N LEU A 53 7.64 -13.94 15.10
CA LEU A 53 8.45 -13.21 14.11
C LEU A 53 9.71 -12.61 14.73
N ARG A 54 9.61 -12.05 15.94
CA ARG A 54 10.77 -11.50 16.67
C ARG A 54 11.80 -12.57 17.01
N GLU A 55 11.35 -13.75 17.44
CA GLU A 55 12.25 -14.89 17.73
C GLU A 55 12.95 -15.39 16.46
N ASN A 56 12.33 -15.24 15.30
CA ASN A 56 12.87 -15.66 14.00
C ASN A 56 13.48 -14.49 13.19
N THR A 57 13.95 -13.44 13.87
CA THR A 57 14.49 -12.25 13.20
C THR A 57 15.72 -12.58 12.34
N GLU A 58 16.58 -13.49 12.79
CA GLU A 58 17.83 -13.85 12.08
C GLU A 58 17.63 -14.81 10.91
N VAL A 59 16.44 -15.40 10.78
CA VAL A 59 16.17 -16.41 9.75
C VAL A 59 15.80 -15.74 8.42
N GLU A 60 16.68 -15.88 7.45
CA GLU A 60 16.49 -15.43 6.06
C GLU A 60 15.92 -16.56 5.20
N CYS A 61 14.60 -16.69 5.16
CA CYS A 61 13.93 -17.64 4.27
C CYS A 61 12.62 -17.07 3.74
N PHE A 62 12.12 -17.62 2.63
CA PHE A 62 10.88 -17.16 2.01
C PHE A 62 9.67 -17.15 2.95
N ARG A 63 9.55 -18.16 3.83
CA ARG A 63 8.42 -18.24 4.76
C ARG A 63 8.43 -17.09 5.75
N ILE A 64 9.59 -16.77 6.31
CA ILE A 64 9.75 -15.64 7.23
C ILE A 64 9.53 -14.32 6.49
N VAL A 65 10.13 -14.13 5.30
CA VAL A 65 9.89 -12.92 4.49
C VAL A 65 8.41 -12.70 4.22
N TYR A 66 7.69 -13.75 3.83
CA TYR A 66 6.26 -13.66 3.53
C TYR A 66 5.41 -13.42 4.79
N ALA A 67 5.76 -14.06 5.91
CA ALA A 67 5.08 -13.83 7.20
C ALA A 67 5.29 -12.40 7.70
N GLU A 68 6.52 -11.86 7.61
CA GLU A 68 6.85 -10.47 7.93
C GLU A 68 6.07 -9.49 7.03
N PHE A 69 5.97 -9.81 5.74
CA PHE A 69 5.18 -9.01 4.79
C PHE A 69 3.70 -9.00 5.14
N ILE A 70 3.07 -10.17 5.35
CA ILE A 70 1.66 -10.25 5.74
C ILE A 70 1.45 -9.49 7.04
N PHE A 71 2.29 -9.73 8.04
CA PHE A 71 2.17 -9.06 9.34
C PHE A 71 2.32 -7.54 9.23
N SER A 72 3.08 -7.05 8.26
CA SER A 72 3.24 -5.60 8.01
C SER A 72 2.02 -4.92 7.40
N ILE A 73 1.13 -5.68 6.75
CA ILE A 73 -0.11 -5.17 6.14
C ILE A 73 -1.36 -5.56 6.94
N THR A 74 -1.21 -6.39 7.97
CA THR A 74 -2.29 -6.70 8.91
C THR A 74 -2.37 -5.62 9.97
N GLU A 75 -3.55 -5.02 10.09
CA GLU A 75 -3.85 -4.09 11.16
C GLU A 75 -3.78 -4.78 12.53
N ARG A 76 -3.39 -4.02 13.55
CA ARG A 76 -3.53 -4.46 14.93
C ARG A 76 -5.02 -4.45 15.29
N PRO A 77 -5.58 -5.52 15.87
CA PRO A 77 -6.95 -5.48 16.35
C PRO A 77 -7.10 -4.37 17.41
N HIS A 78 -7.95 -3.38 17.13
CA HIS A 78 -8.30 -2.30 18.06
C HIS A 78 -9.56 -2.65 18.85
N SER A 79 -9.58 -2.38 20.17
CA SER A 79 -10.82 -2.53 20.93
C SER A 79 -11.77 -1.39 20.56
N ARG A 80 -13.07 -1.66 20.44
CA ARG A 80 -14.10 -0.62 20.27
C ARG A 80 -14.11 0.38 21.43
N GLN A 81 -13.44 0.05 22.54
CA GLN A 81 -13.24 0.90 23.72
C GLN A 81 -11.97 1.78 23.65
N ASP A 82 -11.02 1.47 22.75
CA ASP A 82 -9.80 2.29 22.53
C ASP A 82 -10.07 3.49 21.62
N ILE A 83 -11.20 3.48 20.90
CA ILE A 83 -11.77 4.64 20.22
C ILE A 83 -12.57 5.38 21.30
N ASP A 84 -11.96 6.38 21.93
CA ASP A 84 -12.52 7.19 23.04
C ASP A 84 -14.03 7.52 22.90
N PRO A 85 -14.74 7.75 24.03
CA PRO A 85 -16.21 7.74 24.16
C PRO A 85 -17.00 8.80 23.37
N VAL A 86 -16.35 9.62 22.54
CA VAL A 86 -17.00 10.64 21.70
C VAL A 86 -17.95 10.01 20.67
N MET A 87 -17.69 8.79 20.23
CA MET A 87 -18.59 8.03 19.35
C MET A 87 -19.80 7.46 20.11
N GLN A 88 -19.66 7.10 21.39
CA GLN A 88 -20.75 6.50 22.18
C GLN A 88 -21.84 7.51 22.56
N ASP A 89 -21.50 8.78 22.76
CA ASP A 89 -22.52 9.83 22.99
C ASP A 89 -23.26 10.24 21.70
N SER A 90 -22.71 9.85 20.52
CA SER A 90 -23.16 10.30 19.20
C SER A 90 -24.15 9.35 18.51
N GLU A 91 -24.26 8.08 18.93
CA GLU A 91 -25.30 7.17 18.41
C GLU A 91 -26.73 7.61 18.80
N SER A 92 -26.86 8.54 19.75
CA SER A 92 -28.16 9.02 20.26
C SER A 92 -28.75 10.23 19.52
N LYS A 93 -28.02 10.88 18.60
CA LYS A 93 -28.52 12.08 17.91
C LYS A 93 -28.21 12.05 16.41
N HIS A 94 -29.25 11.90 15.60
CA HIS A 94 -29.26 12.25 14.18
C HIS A 94 -28.86 13.73 14.00
N HIS A 95 -27.56 13.99 13.84
CA HIS A 95 -27.07 15.29 13.39
C HIS A 95 -26.47 15.15 11.99
N THR A 96 -26.91 16.03 11.12
CA THR A 96 -26.46 16.24 9.74
C THR A 96 -24.92 16.29 9.65
N LEU A 97 -24.34 15.52 8.72
CA LEU A 97 -22.90 15.40 8.46
C LEU A 97 -22.15 16.72 8.14
N ASP A 98 -22.85 17.85 8.08
CA ASP A 98 -22.32 19.15 7.64
C ASP A 98 -21.88 20.09 8.78
N SER A 99 -21.87 19.64 10.04
CA SER A 99 -21.47 20.51 11.16
C SER A 99 -19.94 20.59 11.28
N PRO A 100 -19.32 21.79 11.22
CA PRO A 100 -17.86 21.97 11.30
C PRO A 100 -17.25 21.39 12.58
N ALA A 101 -18.05 21.24 13.66
CA ALA A 101 -17.63 20.61 14.90
C ALA A 101 -17.29 19.10 14.76
N TYR A 102 -17.93 18.39 13.82
CA TYR A 102 -17.66 16.97 13.58
C TYR A 102 -16.30 16.79 12.87
N LEU A 103 -15.98 17.68 11.94
CA LEU A 103 -14.69 17.71 11.24
C LEU A 103 -13.54 18.07 12.18
N GLU A 104 -13.74 19.04 13.09
CA GLU A 104 -12.74 19.41 14.10
C GLU A 104 -12.47 18.30 15.12
N ALA A 105 -13.47 17.47 15.44
CA ALA A 105 -13.31 16.31 16.33
C ALA A 105 -12.72 15.08 15.62
N GLY A 106 -12.94 14.91 14.32
CA GLY A 106 -12.44 13.76 13.55
C GLY A 106 -10.94 13.82 13.23
N ILE A 107 -10.39 15.00 12.97
CA ILE A 107 -8.96 15.20 12.66
C ILE A 107 -8.01 14.66 13.74
N PRO A 108 -8.21 14.94 15.05
CA PRO A 108 -7.34 14.38 16.09
C PRO A 108 -7.45 12.86 16.22
N ILE A 109 -8.62 12.27 15.96
CA ILE A 109 -8.82 10.80 15.97
C ILE A 109 -8.03 10.16 14.84
N ILE A 110 -8.15 10.68 13.61
CA ILE A 110 -7.35 10.24 12.46
C ILE A 110 -5.86 10.42 12.77
N GLY A 111 -5.48 11.54 13.38
CA GLY A 111 -4.10 11.80 13.81
C GLY A 111 -3.58 10.75 14.79
N GLN A 112 -4.39 10.32 15.77
CA GLN A 112 -4.02 9.27 16.72
C GLN A 112 -3.93 7.90 16.05
N LEU A 113 -4.87 7.55 15.16
CA LEU A 113 -4.84 6.30 14.40
C LEU A 113 -3.56 6.19 13.57
N LEU A 114 -3.24 7.25 12.80
CA LEU A 114 -2.04 7.34 11.98
C LEU A 114 -0.74 7.35 12.81
N SER A 115 -0.79 7.83 14.06
CA SER A 115 0.36 7.89 14.98
C SER A 115 0.60 6.58 15.74
N ASN A 116 -0.46 5.81 16.03
CA ASN A 116 -0.37 4.52 16.72
C ASN A 116 0.18 3.40 15.81
N GLU A 117 0.08 3.59 14.50
CA GLU A 117 0.76 2.76 13.51
C GLU A 117 2.29 2.97 13.55
N ARG A 118 2.97 2.21 14.41
CA ARG A 118 4.42 2.09 14.33
C ARG A 118 4.82 1.76 12.89
N PRO A 119 5.72 2.53 12.26
CA PRO A 119 6.09 2.32 10.88
C PRO A 119 6.77 0.96 10.71
N SER A 120 6.24 0.18 9.76
CA SER A 120 6.97 -0.64 8.79
C SER A 120 8.12 -1.54 9.26
N PHE A 121 8.33 -1.82 10.55
CA PHE A 121 9.50 -2.62 10.97
C PHE A 121 9.52 -3.97 10.26
N HIS A 122 8.38 -4.67 10.27
CA HIS A 122 8.22 -5.95 9.59
C HIS A 122 8.31 -5.82 8.06
N LEU A 123 7.79 -4.75 7.46
CA LEU A 123 7.93 -4.50 6.01
C LEU A 123 9.39 -4.25 5.63
N GLU A 124 10.12 -3.47 6.42
CA GLU A 124 11.53 -3.19 6.19
C GLU A 124 12.38 -4.44 6.41
N GLN A 125 12.07 -5.22 7.45
CA GLN A 125 12.69 -6.51 7.73
C GLN A 125 12.48 -7.47 6.55
N ALA A 126 11.24 -7.57 6.05
CA ALA A 126 10.89 -8.37 4.89
C ALA A 126 11.67 -7.92 3.65
N ALA A 127 11.70 -6.62 3.35
CA ALA A 127 12.41 -6.07 2.21
C ALA A 127 13.93 -6.32 2.29
N ARG A 128 14.56 -6.14 3.46
CA ARG A 128 16.00 -6.44 3.66
C ARG A 128 16.31 -7.92 3.50
N LYS A 129 15.54 -8.79 4.17
CA LYS A 129 15.69 -10.26 4.06
C LYS A 129 15.48 -10.74 2.62
N MET A 130 14.51 -10.16 1.91
CA MET A 130 14.25 -10.48 0.50
C MET A 130 15.40 -10.06 -0.42
N LEU A 131 15.98 -8.88 -0.20
CA LEU A 131 17.16 -8.43 -0.95
C LEU A 131 18.35 -9.37 -0.70
N ALA A 132 18.61 -9.75 0.56
CA ALA A 132 19.66 -10.69 0.90
C ALA A 132 19.47 -12.05 0.22
N LEU A 133 18.24 -12.57 0.23
CA LEU A 133 17.89 -13.80 -0.50
C LEU A 133 18.15 -13.64 -2.00
N LYS A 134 17.64 -12.57 -2.64
CA LYS A 134 17.87 -12.30 -4.07
C LYS A 134 19.36 -12.34 -4.43
N CYS A 135 20.19 -11.59 -3.70
CA CYS A 135 21.63 -11.56 -3.97
C CYS A 135 22.30 -12.93 -3.78
N ARG A 136 21.91 -13.69 -2.74
CA ARG A 136 22.42 -15.06 -2.53
C ARG A 136 22.06 -15.98 -3.70
N PHE A 137 20.82 -15.89 -4.17
CA PHE A 137 20.35 -16.68 -5.30
C PHE A 137 21.06 -16.33 -6.61
N GLU A 138 21.23 -15.05 -6.91
CA GLU A 138 21.98 -14.61 -8.09
C GLU A 138 23.43 -15.12 -8.06
N MET A 139 24.06 -15.13 -6.89
CA MET A 139 25.41 -15.67 -6.71
C MET A 139 25.47 -17.19 -6.83
N GLU A 140 24.47 -17.92 -6.36
CA GLU A 140 24.34 -19.37 -6.55
C GLU A 140 24.11 -19.72 -8.03
N GLU A 141 23.30 -18.94 -8.75
CA GLU A 141 23.07 -19.13 -10.18
C GLU A 141 24.37 -18.99 -10.98
N LEU A 142 25.17 -17.95 -10.70
CA LEU A 142 26.48 -17.76 -11.33
C LEU A 142 27.43 -18.94 -11.07
N ARG A 143 27.40 -19.53 -9.87
CA ARG A 143 28.19 -20.73 -9.53
C ARG A 143 27.69 -21.99 -10.23
N SER A 144 26.37 -22.17 -10.35
CA SER A 144 25.79 -23.33 -11.06
C SER A 144 26.13 -23.31 -12.55
N ARG A 145 26.08 -22.12 -13.17
CA ARG A 145 26.47 -21.90 -14.59
C ARG A 145 27.93 -22.26 -14.86
N SER A 146 28.85 -21.95 -13.94
CA SER A 146 30.26 -22.33 -14.09
C SER A 146 30.54 -23.81 -13.87
N ARG A 147 29.65 -24.52 -13.16
CA ARG A 147 29.79 -25.96 -12.84
C ARG A 147 28.95 -26.89 -13.73
N SER A 148 28.22 -26.36 -14.70
CA SER A 148 27.25 -27.11 -15.53
C SER A 148 26.22 -27.91 -14.71
N GLU A 149 25.91 -27.44 -13.50
CA GLU A 149 24.85 -28.02 -12.66
C GLU A 149 23.50 -27.40 -13.07
N ALA A 150 22.43 -28.19 -13.00
CA ALA A 150 21.09 -27.71 -13.26
C ALA A 150 20.74 -26.58 -12.25
N GLY A 151 20.47 -25.38 -12.75
CA GLY A 151 20.02 -24.25 -11.95
C GLY A 151 18.66 -24.51 -11.29
N LEU A 152 18.21 -23.56 -10.46
CA LEU A 152 16.91 -23.62 -9.78
C LEU A 152 15.76 -23.90 -10.75
N ALA A 153 14.71 -24.55 -10.23
CA ALA A 153 13.49 -24.72 -11.00
C ALA A 153 12.95 -23.35 -11.42
N PRO A 154 12.55 -23.14 -12.68
CA PRO A 154 12.11 -21.84 -13.20
C PRO A 154 10.96 -21.22 -12.39
N GLN A 155 10.13 -22.06 -11.76
CA GLN A 155 9.04 -21.64 -10.88
C GLN A 155 9.52 -20.91 -9.60
N GLN A 156 10.65 -21.33 -9.04
CA GLN A 156 11.22 -20.70 -7.84
C GLN A 156 11.79 -19.32 -8.16
N GLN A 157 12.43 -19.17 -9.33
CA GLN A 157 12.93 -17.88 -9.81
C GLN A 157 11.79 -16.89 -10.06
N GLN A 158 10.69 -17.34 -10.65
CA GLN A 158 9.50 -16.51 -10.84
C GLN A 158 8.89 -16.06 -9.51
N THR A 159 8.78 -16.96 -8.53
CA THR A 159 8.23 -16.66 -7.20
C THR A 159 9.10 -15.65 -6.46
N LEU A 160 10.43 -15.83 -6.51
CA LEU A 160 11.39 -14.89 -5.95
C LEU A 160 11.27 -13.51 -6.59
N GLY A 161 11.23 -13.44 -7.92
CA GLY A 161 11.07 -12.18 -8.64
C GLY A 161 9.77 -11.47 -8.27
N PHE A 162 8.65 -12.20 -8.21
CA PHE A 162 7.37 -11.63 -7.82
C PHE A 162 7.38 -11.04 -6.41
N LEU A 163 7.83 -11.82 -5.41
CA LEU A 163 7.85 -11.36 -4.02
C LEU A 163 8.82 -10.19 -3.82
N TYR A 164 9.96 -10.21 -4.51
CA TYR A 164 10.91 -9.11 -4.53
C TYR A 164 10.26 -7.82 -5.02
N TRP A 165 9.65 -7.85 -6.20
CA TRP A 165 9.03 -6.66 -6.77
C TRP A 165 7.81 -6.21 -5.97
N LEU A 166 7.05 -7.14 -5.40
CA LEU A 166 5.95 -6.81 -4.48
C LEU A 166 6.46 -5.99 -3.29
N LEU A 167 7.51 -6.46 -2.61
CA LEU A 167 8.11 -5.75 -1.48
C LEU A 167 8.72 -4.40 -1.88
N VAL A 168 9.38 -4.31 -3.04
CA VAL A 168 9.88 -3.03 -3.59
C VAL A 168 8.72 -2.04 -3.78
N MET A 169 7.59 -2.48 -4.34
CA MET A 169 6.43 -1.63 -4.56
C MET A 169 5.82 -1.14 -3.24
N PHE A 170 5.61 -2.05 -2.28
CA PHE A 170 5.05 -1.70 -0.97
C PHE A 170 5.97 -0.76 -0.20
N ASP A 171 7.26 -1.07 -0.10
CA ASP A 171 8.23 -0.21 0.57
C ASP A 171 8.32 1.18 -0.07
N THR A 172 8.30 1.25 -1.40
CA THR A 172 8.33 2.53 -2.13
C THR A 172 7.10 3.39 -1.84
N VAL A 173 5.92 2.80 -1.72
CA VAL A 173 4.69 3.54 -1.37
C VAL A 173 4.69 3.98 0.09
N VAL A 174 5.06 3.10 1.02
CA VAL A 174 5.02 3.38 2.47
C VAL A 174 6.13 4.36 2.91
N SER A 175 7.28 4.34 2.25
CA SER A 175 8.46 5.14 2.61
C SER A 175 8.16 6.65 2.69
N PRO A 176 7.66 7.32 1.63
CA PRO A 176 7.39 8.75 1.68
C PRO A 176 6.28 9.11 2.66
N LEU A 177 5.28 8.24 2.84
CA LEU A 177 4.16 8.47 3.77
C LEU A 177 4.65 8.53 5.22
N LYS A 178 5.56 7.64 5.60
CA LYS A 178 6.15 7.61 6.94
C LYS A 178 7.44 8.45 7.04
N SER A 179 7.73 9.28 6.03
CA SER A 179 8.91 10.17 5.98
C SER A 179 10.27 9.48 6.18
N ARG A 180 10.35 8.18 5.92
CA ARG A 180 11.56 7.36 6.06
C ARG A 180 12.18 7.08 4.69
N PRO A 181 13.48 6.74 4.60
CA PRO A 181 14.05 6.31 3.34
C PRO A 181 13.47 4.96 2.88
N VAL A 182 13.55 4.73 1.57
CA VAL A 182 13.30 3.42 0.96
C VAL A 182 14.39 2.45 1.42
N VAL A 183 14.01 1.21 1.67
CA VAL A 183 14.91 0.13 2.11
C VAL A 183 15.75 -0.36 0.96
N ILE A 184 15.12 -0.59 -0.19
CA ILE A 184 15.79 -1.08 -1.38
C ILE A 184 16.18 0.12 -2.24
N ALA A 185 17.48 0.38 -2.31
CA ALA A 185 18.05 1.47 -3.10
C ALA A 185 17.84 1.25 -4.61
N ASP A 186 17.91 2.34 -5.38
CA ASP A 186 17.67 2.31 -6.82
C ASP A 186 18.59 1.35 -7.58
N GLU A 187 19.82 1.18 -7.10
CA GLU A 187 20.82 0.29 -7.69
C GLU A 187 20.39 -1.18 -7.75
N TYR A 188 19.56 -1.63 -6.81
CA TYR A 188 19.04 -3.00 -6.77
C TYR A 188 17.74 -3.17 -7.57
N CYS A 189 17.18 -2.07 -8.08
CA CYS A 189 15.94 -2.06 -8.86
C CYS A 189 16.17 -1.85 -10.36
N ARG A 190 17.40 -2.04 -10.85
CA ARG A 190 17.74 -1.84 -12.26
C ARG A 190 17.23 -3.00 -13.11
N PRO A 191 16.69 -2.73 -14.32
CA PRO A 191 16.64 -3.71 -15.38
C PRO A 191 18.07 -3.99 -15.88
N ASP A 192 18.38 -5.25 -16.19
CA ASP A 192 19.71 -5.67 -16.67
C ASP A 192 20.20 -4.89 -17.92
N SER A 193 19.28 -4.27 -18.66
CA SER A 193 19.55 -3.54 -19.90
C SER A 193 20.10 -2.11 -19.74
N LEU A 194 20.17 -1.53 -18.53
CA LEU A 194 20.47 -0.10 -18.31
C LEU A 194 21.72 0.18 -17.45
N GLN A 195 22.76 -0.68 -17.54
CA GLN A 195 23.92 -0.65 -16.64
C GLN A 195 24.79 0.63 -16.64
N ASN A 196 24.56 1.59 -17.55
CA ASN A 196 25.43 2.77 -17.77
C ASN A 196 24.77 4.15 -17.56
N THR A 197 23.52 4.21 -17.11
CA THR A 197 22.82 5.49 -16.86
C THR A 197 22.70 5.79 -15.36
N ASP A 198 22.38 7.04 -15.05
CA ASP A 198 22.06 7.47 -13.68
C ASP A 198 21.03 6.53 -13.03
N CYS A 199 21.18 6.27 -11.72
CA CYS A 199 20.37 5.26 -11.02
C CYS A 199 18.94 5.72 -10.76
N GLN A 200 18.64 6.99 -11.03
CA GLN A 200 17.36 7.60 -10.70
C GLN A 200 16.22 7.06 -11.58
N TRP A 201 15.09 6.70 -10.97
CA TRP A 201 13.89 6.29 -11.70
C TRP A 201 13.32 7.48 -12.46
N ARG A 202 13.08 7.30 -13.76
CA ARG A 202 12.56 8.36 -14.63
C ARG A 202 11.38 7.86 -15.44
N LEU A 203 10.50 8.80 -15.82
CA LEU A 203 9.28 8.49 -16.56
C LEU A 203 9.55 7.73 -17.86
N ASP A 204 10.60 8.07 -18.60
CA ASP A 204 10.98 7.42 -19.86
C ASP A 204 11.26 5.91 -19.73
N MET A 205 11.68 5.44 -18.55
CA MET A 205 11.86 4.00 -18.29
C MET A 205 10.54 3.22 -18.25
N PHE A 206 9.43 3.91 -18.03
CA PHE A 206 8.08 3.35 -17.90
C PHE A 206 7.20 3.59 -19.14
N LEU A 207 7.64 4.47 -20.05
CA LEU A 207 6.96 4.70 -21.33
C LEU A 207 7.32 3.57 -22.29
N LYS A 208 6.50 2.51 -22.27
CA LYS A 208 6.56 1.46 -23.29
C LYS A 208 5.47 1.71 -24.33
N ASP A 209 5.86 1.78 -25.60
CA ASP A 209 4.92 1.80 -26.71
C ASP A 209 4.07 0.52 -26.67
N ASP A 210 2.76 0.70 -26.67
CA ASP A 210 1.80 -0.40 -26.81
C ASP A 210 0.80 -0.01 -27.87
N SER A 211 1.02 -0.58 -29.05
CA SER A 211 0.18 -0.39 -30.23
C SER A 211 -1.26 -0.86 -30.01
N GLU A 212 -1.51 -1.72 -29.02
CA GLU A 212 -2.84 -2.24 -28.71
C GLU A 212 -3.61 -1.36 -27.72
N MET A 213 -2.95 -0.39 -27.06
CA MET A 213 -3.63 0.51 -26.14
C MET A 213 -4.33 1.65 -26.90
N PRO A 214 -5.62 1.94 -26.63
CA PRO A 214 -6.30 3.08 -27.22
C PRO A 214 -5.58 4.40 -26.93
N ARG A 215 -5.56 5.31 -27.92
CA ARG A 215 -5.00 6.67 -27.76
C ARG A 215 -5.72 7.49 -26.70
N SER A 216 -7.00 7.20 -26.44
CA SER A 216 -7.79 7.81 -25.37
C SER A 216 -8.45 6.70 -24.57
N LEU A 217 -7.99 6.54 -23.32
CA LEU A 217 -8.51 5.54 -22.40
C LEU A 217 -9.67 6.14 -21.59
N ARG A 218 -10.85 5.54 -21.67
CA ARG A 218 -12.05 5.94 -20.93
C ARG A 218 -12.86 4.72 -20.49
N TRP A 219 -13.64 4.88 -19.44
CA TRP A 219 -14.64 3.90 -19.01
C TRP A 219 -16.03 4.32 -19.53
N PRO A 220 -16.92 3.40 -19.93
CA PRO A 220 -16.73 1.94 -19.99
C PRO A 220 -15.86 1.49 -21.17
N CYS A 221 -15.12 0.41 -20.98
CA CYS A 221 -14.31 -0.26 -22.01
C CYS A 221 -14.31 -1.78 -21.80
N SER A 222 -13.68 -2.54 -22.71
CA SER A 222 -13.60 -4.00 -22.57
C SER A 222 -12.81 -4.39 -21.30
N PRO A 223 -13.13 -5.53 -20.66
CA PRO A 223 -12.44 -5.96 -19.44
C PRO A 223 -10.94 -6.17 -19.66
N GLU A 224 -10.54 -6.60 -20.86
CA GLU A 224 -9.14 -6.77 -21.25
C GLU A 224 -8.39 -5.43 -21.32
N ILE A 225 -9.00 -4.39 -21.90
CA ILE A 225 -8.44 -3.04 -21.95
C ILE A 225 -8.35 -2.46 -20.53
N ALA A 226 -9.41 -2.63 -19.73
CA ALA A 226 -9.43 -2.14 -18.35
C ALA A 226 -8.34 -2.80 -17.49
N ALA A 227 -8.21 -4.13 -17.57
CA ALA A 227 -7.16 -4.88 -16.85
C ALA A 227 -5.76 -4.42 -17.29
N ARG A 228 -5.52 -4.30 -18.60
CA ARG A 228 -4.24 -3.83 -19.13
C ARG A 228 -3.92 -2.41 -18.68
N ALA A 229 -4.90 -1.52 -18.69
CA ALA A 229 -4.73 -0.15 -18.22
C ALA A 229 -4.37 -0.08 -16.73
N ILE A 230 -5.07 -0.85 -15.89
CA ILE A 230 -4.78 -0.96 -14.45
C ILE A 230 -3.36 -1.49 -14.21
N ILE A 231 -2.96 -2.55 -14.92
CA ILE A 231 -1.60 -3.13 -14.81
C ILE A 231 -0.53 -2.10 -15.17
N LYS A 232 -0.78 -1.27 -16.20
CA LYS A 232 0.18 -0.22 -16.62
C LYS A 232 0.19 1.02 -15.73
N ALA A 233 -0.94 1.32 -15.08
CA ALA A 233 -1.03 2.43 -14.14
C ALA A 233 -0.26 2.14 -12.83
N ALA A 234 -0.20 0.87 -12.41
CA ALA A 234 0.49 0.46 -11.17
C ALA A 234 1.95 0.95 -11.05
N PRO A 235 2.85 0.72 -12.02
CA PRO A 235 4.23 1.22 -11.92
C PRO A 235 4.33 2.74 -11.98
N ILE A 236 3.37 3.44 -12.60
CA ILE A 236 3.35 4.92 -12.63
C ILE A 236 3.04 5.48 -11.24
N LYS A 237 2.13 4.86 -10.50
CA LYS A 237 1.95 5.14 -9.07
C LYS A 237 3.25 4.95 -8.30
N VAL A 238 3.94 3.81 -8.48
CA VAL A 238 5.20 3.54 -7.76
C VAL A 238 6.27 4.58 -8.10
N LEU A 239 6.36 4.98 -9.37
CA LEU A 239 7.25 6.04 -9.83
C LEU A 239 6.96 7.37 -9.13
N LEU A 240 5.69 7.76 -8.97
CA LEU A 240 5.32 8.98 -8.24
C LEU A 240 5.94 8.96 -6.84
N TYR A 241 5.73 7.89 -6.07
CA TYR A 241 6.29 7.75 -4.72
C TYR A 241 7.82 7.77 -4.70
N ARG A 242 8.47 7.19 -5.72
CA ARG A 242 9.94 7.31 -5.86
C ARG A 242 10.38 8.76 -6.04
N GLN A 243 9.64 9.56 -6.83
CA GLN A 243 9.89 10.99 -6.96
C GLN A 243 9.68 11.75 -5.65
N LEU A 244 8.64 11.42 -4.87
CA LEU A 244 8.42 12.01 -3.54
C LEU A 244 9.61 11.76 -2.62
N PHE A 245 10.14 10.53 -2.62
CA PHE A 245 11.35 10.20 -1.88
C PHE A 245 12.55 11.06 -2.32
N TYR A 246 12.76 11.28 -3.61
CA TYR A 246 13.85 12.13 -4.10
C TYR A 246 13.73 13.57 -3.60
N ILE A 247 12.52 14.14 -3.62
CA ILE A 247 12.26 15.49 -3.10
C ILE A 247 12.54 15.55 -1.59
N GLN A 248 11.97 14.61 -0.81
CA GLN A 248 12.19 14.52 0.64
C GLN A 248 13.67 14.35 0.99
N ASN A 249 14.40 13.54 0.23
CA ASN A 249 15.82 13.32 0.44
C ASN A 249 16.66 14.57 0.13
N ALA A 250 16.37 15.27 -0.96
CA ALA A 250 17.04 16.54 -1.31
C ALA A 250 16.76 17.61 -0.24
N LEU A 251 15.52 17.71 0.25
CA LEU A 251 15.14 18.62 1.33
C LEU A 251 15.86 18.29 2.65
N ARG A 252 15.93 16.99 3.02
CA ARG A 252 16.59 16.52 4.24
C ARG A 252 18.10 16.79 4.22
N LYS A 253 18.72 16.59 3.05
CA LYS A 253 20.16 16.81 2.84
C LYS A 253 20.53 18.29 2.65
N GLN A 254 19.55 19.19 2.62
CA GLN A 254 19.77 20.61 2.31
C GLN A 254 20.54 20.79 1.00
N SER A 255 20.17 19.99 -0.02
CA SER A 255 20.78 20.03 -1.34
C SER A 255 20.58 21.40 -2.01
N SER A 256 21.30 21.63 -3.12
CA SER A 256 21.17 22.89 -3.86
C SER A 256 19.72 23.11 -4.31
N THR A 257 19.31 24.38 -4.43
CA THR A 257 17.98 24.73 -4.95
C THR A 257 17.75 24.06 -6.29
N HIS A 258 18.76 24.05 -7.18
CA HIS A 258 18.68 23.39 -8.48
C HIS A 258 18.29 21.90 -8.38
N ASP A 259 18.88 21.14 -7.45
CA ASP A 259 18.61 19.70 -7.29
C ASP A 259 17.20 19.45 -6.75
N ILE A 260 16.77 20.28 -5.79
CA ILE A 260 15.40 20.24 -5.24
C ILE A 260 14.38 20.54 -6.35
N LEU A 261 14.64 21.56 -7.17
CA LEU A 261 13.79 21.94 -8.31
C LEU A 261 13.76 20.81 -9.36
N SER A 262 14.89 20.17 -9.64
CA SER A 262 14.99 19.06 -10.58
C SER A 262 14.15 17.85 -10.13
N ALA A 263 14.28 17.44 -8.86
CA ALA A 263 13.46 16.36 -8.28
C ALA A 263 11.96 16.70 -8.33
N THR A 264 11.59 17.95 -8.04
CA THR A 264 10.20 18.42 -8.08
C THR A 264 9.63 18.38 -9.49
N LYS A 265 10.40 18.81 -10.51
CA LYS A 265 10.01 18.69 -11.92
C LYS A 265 9.76 17.24 -12.34
N GLY A 266 10.55 16.30 -11.82
CA GLY A 266 10.34 14.86 -12.02
C GLY A 266 8.95 14.41 -11.55
N ALA A 267 8.57 14.73 -10.32
CA ALA A 267 7.24 14.38 -9.78
C ALA A 267 6.10 15.03 -10.58
N VAL A 268 6.21 16.32 -10.89
CA VAL A 268 5.19 17.05 -11.68
C VAL A 268 5.01 16.44 -13.08
N ALA A 269 6.11 16.02 -13.73
CA ALA A 269 6.04 15.36 -15.03
C ALA A 269 5.26 14.03 -14.96
N VAL A 270 5.41 13.27 -13.87
CA VAL A 270 4.66 12.03 -13.63
C VAL A 270 3.17 12.31 -13.44
N CYS A 271 2.81 13.33 -12.65
CA CYS A 271 1.41 13.74 -12.50
C CYS A 271 0.78 14.18 -13.83
N ARG A 272 1.48 15.02 -14.60
CA ARG A 272 1.01 15.44 -15.92
C ARG A 272 0.78 14.25 -16.86
N TYR A 273 1.68 13.27 -16.85
CA TYR A 273 1.51 12.05 -17.66
C TYR A 273 0.28 11.24 -17.23
N TRP A 274 0.06 11.09 -15.93
CA TRP A 274 -1.14 10.43 -15.40
C TRP A 274 -2.41 11.17 -15.81
N ASP A 275 -2.44 12.49 -15.69
CA ASP A 275 -3.61 13.30 -16.04
C ASP A 275 -3.98 13.15 -17.52
N MET A 276 -2.97 13.10 -18.39
CA MET A 276 -3.17 12.92 -19.83
C MET A 276 -3.58 11.50 -20.21
N THR A 277 -3.19 10.48 -19.43
CA THR A 277 -3.29 9.07 -19.86
C THR A 277 -4.35 8.28 -19.11
N TYR A 278 -4.42 8.44 -17.78
CA TYR A 278 -5.18 7.57 -16.88
C TYR A 278 -6.29 8.29 -16.13
N ALA A 279 -6.18 9.60 -15.86
CA ALA A 279 -7.13 10.29 -15.00
C ALA A 279 -8.59 10.12 -15.45
N SER A 280 -8.91 10.36 -16.72
CA SER A 280 -10.29 10.21 -17.22
C SER A 280 -10.84 8.78 -17.12
N PHE A 281 -9.97 7.77 -17.22
CA PHE A 281 -10.34 6.37 -17.05
C PHE A 281 -10.63 6.02 -15.60
N PHE A 282 -9.74 6.40 -14.67
CA PHE A 282 -9.94 6.15 -13.24
C PHE A 282 -11.15 6.91 -12.68
N GLN A 283 -11.40 8.13 -13.16
CA GLN A 283 -12.61 8.89 -12.83
C GLN A 283 -13.87 8.20 -13.33
N GLY A 284 -13.84 7.67 -14.55
CA GLY A 284 -14.97 6.89 -15.07
C GLY A 284 -15.21 5.59 -14.29
N LEU A 285 -14.15 4.90 -13.86
CA LEU A 285 -14.26 3.73 -12.98
C LEU A 285 -14.89 4.06 -11.63
N LEU A 286 -14.56 5.22 -11.05
CA LEU A 286 -15.16 5.70 -9.81
C LEU A 286 -16.65 5.99 -9.96
N GLN A 287 -17.02 6.74 -11.00
CA GLN A 287 -18.42 7.09 -11.28
C GLN A 287 -19.28 5.85 -11.59
N GLY A 288 -18.67 4.84 -12.22
CA GLY A 288 -19.32 3.58 -12.59
C GLY A 288 -18.98 2.41 -11.67
N TYR A 289 -18.59 2.65 -10.41
CA TYR A 289 -18.01 1.64 -9.51
C TYR A 289 -18.86 0.35 -9.41
N ASP A 290 -20.18 0.49 -9.32
CA ASP A 290 -21.13 -0.62 -9.23
C ASP A 290 -21.14 -1.52 -10.47
N GLY A 291 -20.73 -1.01 -11.63
CA GLY A 291 -20.59 -1.77 -12.87
C GLY A 291 -19.22 -2.44 -13.04
N VAL A 292 -18.23 -2.12 -12.20
CA VAL A 292 -16.87 -2.67 -12.30
C VAL A 292 -16.83 -4.08 -11.71
N SER A 293 -16.10 -5.01 -12.33
CA SER A 293 -15.95 -6.37 -11.80
C SER A 293 -15.18 -6.39 -10.47
N ALA A 294 -15.46 -7.37 -9.61
CA ALA A 294 -14.80 -7.48 -8.30
C ALA A 294 -13.26 -7.51 -8.39
N GLN A 295 -12.71 -8.21 -9.40
CA GLN A 295 -11.27 -8.25 -9.64
C GLN A 295 -10.71 -6.87 -10.00
N LEU A 296 -11.39 -6.11 -10.86
CA LEU A 296 -10.91 -4.77 -11.21
C LEU A 296 -11.07 -3.80 -10.05
N ARG A 297 -12.14 -3.92 -9.25
CA ARG A 297 -12.37 -3.08 -8.05
C ARG A 297 -11.21 -3.19 -7.06
N SER A 298 -10.72 -4.39 -6.75
CA SER A 298 -9.63 -4.57 -5.78
C SER A 298 -8.36 -3.84 -6.21
N TRP A 299 -7.98 -3.95 -7.49
CA TRP A 299 -6.79 -3.27 -8.02
C TRP A 299 -7.01 -1.77 -8.21
N PHE A 300 -8.18 -1.36 -8.68
CA PHE A 300 -8.57 0.03 -8.85
C PHE A 300 -8.45 0.79 -7.52
N VAL A 301 -9.04 0.29 -6.44
CA VAL A 301 -8.98 0.92 -5.11
C VAL A 301 -7.52 1.06 -4.66
N CYS A 302 -6.73 -0.03 -4.71
CA CYS A 302 -5.32 0.00 -4.30
C CYS A 302 -4.47 1.03 -5.06
N ILE A 303 -4.71 1.19 -6.36
CA ILE A 303 -3.94 2.13 -7.19
C ILE A 303 -4.45 3.54 -6.98
N PHE A 304 -5.77 3.75 -7.03
CA PHE A 304 -6.37 5.08 -7.03
C PHE A 304 -6.25 5.74 -5.66
N THR A 305 -6.45 5.01 -4.56
CA THR A 305 -6.25 5.55 -3.21
C THR A 305 -4.83 6.06 -3.03
N ALA A 306 -3.85 5.20 -3.31
CA ALA A 306 -2.46 5.58 -3.14
C ALA A 306 -2.00 6.64 -4.16
N TRP A 307 -2.56 6.68 -5.37
CA TRP A 307 -2.29 7.78 -6.29
C TRP A 307 -2.70 9.11 -5.67
N ASN A 308 -3.94 9.22 -5.19
CA ASN A 308 -4.47 10.43 -4.57
C ASN A 308 -3.75 10.77 -3.24
N LEU A 309 -3.31 9.76 -2.48
CA LEU A 309 -2.51 9.99 -1.28
C LEU A 309 -1.10 10.53 -1.63
N GLY A 310 -0.48 9.97 -2.67
CA GLY A 310 0.81 10.45 -3.17
C GLY A 310 0.75 11.89 -3.69
N THR A 311 -0.34 12.29 -4.35
CA THR A 311 -0.55 13.67 -4.80
C THR A 311 -0.79 14.65 -3.65
N LEU A 312 -1.42 14.22 -2.56
CA LEU A 312 -1.51 15.02 -1.33
C LEU A 312 -0.12 15.28 -0.73
N VAL A 313 0.69 14.23 -0.58
CA VAL A 313 2.08 14.39 -0.11
C VAL A 313 2.90 15.27 -1.05
N LEU A 314 2.70 15.15 -2.37
CA LEU A 314 3.37 16.03 -3.33
C LEU A 314 2.98 17.49 -3.13
N ALA A 315 1.69 17.78 -2.87
CA ALA A 315 1.24 19.15 -2.63
C ALA A 315 1.94 19.76 -1.41
N ASP A 316 2.09 19.00 -0.32
CA ASP A 316 2.81 19.44 0.88
C ASP A 316 4.30 19.67 0.60
N LEU A 317 4.93 18.76 -0.14
CA LEU A 317 6.34 18.91 -0.52
C LEU A 317 6.56 20.12 -1.44
N VAL A 318 5.67 20.38 -2.39
CA VAL A 318 5.76 21.55 -3.29
C VAL A 318 5.62 22.85 -2.51
N GLU A 319 4.73 22.90 -1.52
CA GLU A 319 4.58 24.06 -0.63
C GLU A 319 5.85 24.31 0.20
N LEU A 320 6.44 23.25 0.77
CA LEU A 320 7.72 23.34 1.48
C LEU A 320 8.88 23.78 0.56
N VAL A 321 8.90 23.33 -0.68
CA VAL A 321 9.90 23.78 -1.68
C VAL A 321 9.69 25.25 -2.02
N TYR A 322 8.43 25.69 -2.18
CA TYR A 322 8.09 27.08 -2.47
C TYR A 322 8.54 28.05 -1.36
N GLU A 323 8.36 27.67 -0.10
CA GLU A 323 8.83 28.45 1.05
C GLU A 323 10.34 28.67 1.05
N LYS A 324 11.11 27.64 0.65
CA LYS A 324 12.58 27.67 0.64
C LYS A 324 13.21 28.35 -0.58
N THR A 325 12.41 28.64 -1.60
CA THR A 325 12.90 29.10 -2.90
C THR A 325 12.92 30.63 -3.01
N SER A 326 13.91 31.18 -3.72
CA SER A 326 14.07 32.63 -3.94
C SER A 326 12.88 33.24 -4.74
N PRO A 327 12.55 34.53 -4.56
CA PRO A 327 11.38 35.16 -5.18
C PRO A 327 11.31 35.05 -6.71
N GLY A 328 12.45 35.01 -7.41
CA GLY A 328 12.51 34.89 -8.87
C GLY A 328 12.06 33.53 -9.41
N ASP A 329 12.31 32.46 -8.66
CA ASP A 329 11.94 31.09 -9.02
C ASP A 329 10.48 30.77 -8.68
N LYS A 330 9.84 31.57 -7.80
CA LYS A 330 8.42 31.43 -7.39
C LYS A 330 7.42 31.63 -8.54
N ILE A 331 7.80 32.36 -9.59
CA ILE A 331 6.96 32.63 -10.77
C ILE A 331 6.71 31.34 -11.58
N VAL A 332 7.67 30.41 -11.62
CA VAL A 332 7.54 29.10 -12.30
C VAL A 332 6.54 28.18 -11.56
N TYR A 333 6.38 28.38 -10.24
CA TYR A 333 5.49 27.58 -9.40
C TYR A 333 4.04 28.04 -9.37
N ALA A 334 3.75 29.25 -9.86
CA ALA A 334 2.39 29.83 -9.84
C ALA A 334 1.38 29.07 -10.74
N GLN A 335 1.83 28.17 -11.61
CA GLN A 335 0.98 27.39 -12.51
C GLN A 335 0.45 26.08 -11.91
N ASN A 336 1.13 25.50 -10.90
CA ASN A 336 0.71 24.27 -10.23
C ASN A 336 0.26 24.62 -8.81
N LYS A 337 -1.02 24.93 -8.62
CA LYS A 337 -1.52 25.30 -7.30
C LYS A 337 -1.59 24.02 -6.43
N PRO A 338 -0.79 23.91 -5.35
CA PRO A 338 -0.89 22.78 -4.43
C PRO A 338 -2.32 22.59 -3.90
N MET A 339 -3.06 23.69 -3.78
CA MET A 339 -4.48 23.69 -3.41
C MET A 339 -5.38 22.94 -4.39
N ASP A 340 -5.13 23.02 -5.70
CA ASP A 340 -5.94 22.31 -6.70
C ASP A 340 -5.66 20.80 -6.63
N MET A 341 -4.40 20.42 -6.43
CA MET A 341 -3.99 19.03 -6.21
C MET A 341 -4.66 18.46 -4.95
N ARG A 342 -4.63 19.20 -3.83
CA ARG A 342 -5.27 18.80 -2.57
C ARG A 342 -6.76 18.62 -2.75
N ARG A 343 -7.43 19.61 -3.32
CA ARG A 343 -8.88 19.59 -3.53
C ARG A 343 -9.30 18.41 -4.39
N SER A 344 -8.66 18.22 -5.54
CA SER A 344 -8.97 17.11 -6.45
C SER A 344 -8.76 15.75 -5.78
N SER A 345 -7.61 15.57 -5.11
CA SER A 345 -7.26 14.31 -4.47
C SER A 345 -8.18 13.97 -3.28
N ALA A 346 -8.52 14.97 -2.46
CA ALA A 346 -9.43 14.82 -1.33
C ALA A 346 -10.86 14.45 -1.78
N ILE A 347 -11.36 15.09 -2.85
CA ILE A 347 -12.67 14.74 -3.42
C ILE A 347 -12.66 13.30 -3.93
N ASN A 348 -11.64 12.92 -4.69
CA ASN A 348 -11.52 11.56 -5.22
C ASN A 348 -11.48 10.50 -4.11
N LEU A 349 -10.77 10.76 -3.01
CA LEU A 349 -10.71 9.85 -1.86
C LEU A 349 -12.06 9.77 -1.12
N ALA A 350 -12.73 10.90 -0.93
CA ALA A 350 -14.04 10.94 -0.28
C ALA A 350 -15.10 10.20 -1.12
N GLU A 351 -15.13 10.42 -2.43
CA GLU A 351 -16.01 9.71 -3.35
C GLU A 351 -15.69 8.21 -3.41
N LEU A 352 -14.41 7.84 -3.43
CA LEU A 352 -13.99 6.44 -3.39
C LEU A 352 -14.41 5.75 -2.10
N ALA A 353 -14.23 6.41 -0.95
CA ALA A 353 -14.69 5.89 0.33
C ALA A 353 -16.21 5.66 0.32
N GLY A 354 -16.97 6.63 -0.19
CA GLY A 354 -18.42 6.51 -0.35
C GLY A 354 -18.85 5.36 -1.27
N ALA A 355 -18.07 5.05 -2.31
CA ALA A 355 -18.35 3.95 -3.23
C ALA A 355 -17.95 2.57 -2.68
N VAL A 356 -16.91 2.49 -1.83
CA VAL A 356 -16.40 1.22 -1.28
C VAL A 356 -17.18 0.76 -0.05
N ILE A 357 -17.71 1.70 0.74
CA ILE A 357 -18.47 1.38 1.96
C ILE A 357 -19.83 0.76 1.59
N PRO A 358 -20.15 -0.46 2.06
CA PRO A 358 -21.45 -1.08 1.79
C PRO A 358 -22.59 -0.20 2.32
N GLN A 359 -23.56 0.15 1.45
CA GLN A 359 -24.74 0.86 1.91
C GLN A 359 -25.61 -0.07 2.75
N LYS A 360 -26.00 0.39 3.95
CA LYS A 360 -26.75 -0.37 4.97
C LYS A 360 -28.12 -0.91 4.51
N ASN A 361 -28.56 -0.56 3.30
CA ASN A 361 -29.85 -0.92 2.73
C ASN A 361 -29.85 -2.24 1.93
N ASP A 362 -28.68 -2.83 1.64
CA ASP A 362 -28.62 -4.12 0.96
C ASP A 362 -28.81 -5.26 1.97
N GLN A 363 -30.08 -5.55 2.23
CA GLN A 363 -30.50 -6.69 3.03
C GLN A 363 -29.96 -8.01 2.46
N GLY A 364 -29.01 -8.61 3.19
CA GLY A 364 -29.05 -10.05 3.47
C GLY A 364 -28.65 -11.04 2.36
N GLN A 365 -27.92 -10.63 1.33
CA GLN A 365 -27.29 -11.59 0.42
C GLN A 365 -25.89 -11.12 0.04
N LEU A 366 -24.88 -11.53 0.82
CA LEU A 366 -23.49 -11.53 0.37
C LEU A 366 -23.42 -12.46 -0.87
N PRO A 367 -23.22 -11.94 -2.10
CA PRO A 367 -22.85 -12.79 -3.21
C PRO A 367 -21.54 -13.49 -2.82
N LYS A 368 -21.30 -14.69 -3.33
CA LYS A 368 -20.10 -15.49 -3.08
C LYS A 368 -18.82 -14.71 -3.41
N TYR A 369 -18.36 -13.89 -2.47
CA TYR A 369 -17.03 -13.33 -2.46
C TYR A 369 -16.08 -14.47 -2.11
N HIS A 370 -14.97 -14.58 -2.85
CA HIS A 370 -13.84 -15.33 -2.33
C HIS A 370 -13.46 -14.71 -0.98
N ALA A 371 -13.27 -15.55 0.03
CA ALA A 371 -12.92 -15.18 1.41
C ALA A 371 -11.55 -14.47 1.58
N ALA A 372 -11.09 -13.77 0.54
CA ALA A 372 -9.90 -12.93 0.51
C ALA A 372 -10.23 -11.43 0.37
N SER A 373 -11.52 -11.04 0.31
CA SER A 373 -11.95 -9.62 0.23
C SER A 373 -12.50 -9.03 1.52
N LEU A 374 -12.42 -9.75 2.63
CA LEU A 374 -12.52 -9.25 4.00
C LEU A 374 -11.21 -9.69 4.67
N PRO A 375 -10.20 -8.83 4.97
CA PRO A 375 -10.21 -7.38 5.16
C PRO A 375 -9.16 -6.67 4.27
N LEU A 376 -9.59 -6.05 3.17
CA LEU A 376 -8.76 -5.08 2.42
C LEU A 376 -9.43 -3.71 2.32
N SER A 377 -10.74 -3.65 2.58
CA SER A 377 -11.50 -2.40 2.71
C SER A 377 -11.11 -1.60 3.96
N TYR A 378 -10.63 -2.24 5.02
CA TYR A 378 -10.08 -1.56 6.21
C TYR A 378 -8.60 -1.17 6.07
N VAL A 379 -7.86 -1.78 5.14
CA VAL A 379 -6.39 -1.62 5.04
C VAL A 379 -5.98 -0.44 4.14
N ILE A 380 -6.94 0.19 3.45
CA ILE A 380 -6.63 1.24 2.46
C ILE A 380 -7.42 2.54 2.70
N ILE A 381 -8.44 2.53 3.57
CA ILE A 381 -9.21 3.72 3.90
C ILE A 381 -9.45 3.74 5.41
N GLU A 382 -8.36 3.84 6.18
CA GLU A 382 -8.34 4.48 7.49
C GLU A 382 -6.98 5.18 7.69
#